data_AF-A0ABD0QCR6-F1
#
_entry.id   AF-A0ABD0QCR6-F1
#
_cell.length_a   1.000
_cell.length_b   1.000
_cell.length_c   1.000
_cell.angle_alpha   90.00
_cell.angle_beta   90.00
_cell.angle_gamma   90.00
#
_symmetry.space_group_name_H-M   'P 1'
#
loop_
_entity.id
_entity.type
_entity.pdbx_description
1 polymer ?
#
loop_
_entity_poly.entity_id
_entity_poly.type
_entity_poly.pdbx_seq_one_letter_code
_entity_poly.pdbx_strand_id
1 'polypeptide(L)'
;IGRKDRLWRNLSKMQARFGKREFGFFPRSFILPQDIKLLRKAWDDGGSKQKWIVKPPASARGIGIQVIHKWSQMPRKRPLLVQKYLHKPYLISGNKFDLRIYVYVTSYDPLRVYIFNDGL
;
A
#
# COMPACT_ATOMS: atom_id res chain seq x y z
N ILE A 1 3.56 9.99 -8.55
CA ILE A 1 3.39 9.22 -7.28
C ILE A 1 1.93 9.04 -6.84
N GLY A 2 1.00 9.94 -7.15
CA GLY A 2 -0.37 9.89 -6.59
C GLY A 2 -1.24 8.66 -6.93
N ARG A 3 -0.87 7.86 -7.94
CA ARG A 3 -1.57 6.63 -8.30
C ARG A 3 -1.01 5.42 -7.57
N LYS A 4 -1.86 4.75 -6.78
CA LYS A 4 -1.47 3.65 -5.89
C LYS A 4 -0.92 2.43 -6.65
N ASP A 5 -1.50 2.14 -7.82
CA ASP A 5 -1.07 1.03 -8.69
C ASP A 5 0.32 1.28 -9.30
N ARG A 6 0.58 2.50 -9.79
CA ARG A 6 1.90 2.87 -10.34
C ARG A 6 2.98 2.91 -9.26
N LEU A 7 2.63 3.40 -8.07
CA LEU A 7 3.54 3.39 -6.91
C LEU A 7 3.99 1.96 -6.58
N TRP A 8 3.05 1.03 -6.45
CA TRP A 8 3.38 -0.37 -6.16
C TRP A 8 4.24 -1.00 -7.27
N ARG A 9 3.90 -0.80 -8.55
CA ARG A 9 4.72 -1.35 -9.66
C ARG A 9 6.17 -0.87 -9.60
N ASN A 10 6.38 0.42 -9.33
CA ASN A 10 7.73 0.97 -9.24
C ASN A 10 8.48 0.43 -8.02
N LEU A 11 7.84 0.39 -6.85
CA LEU A 11 8.45 -0.16 -5.63
C LEU A 11 8.77 -1.65 -5.76
N SER A 12 7.89 -2.43 -6.38
CA SER A 12 8.12 -3.86 -6.63
C SER A 12 9.31 -4.09 -7.56
N LYS A 13 9.47 -3.26 -8.61
CA LYS A 13 10.65 -3.32 -9.50
C LYS A 13 11.94 -2.97 -8.74
N MET A 14 11.90 -1.91 -7.93
CA MET A 14 13.06 -1.51 -7.13
C MET A 14 13.41 -2.57 -6.08
N GLN A 15 12.43 -3.19 -5.43
CA GLN A 15 12.64 -4.28 -4.49
C GLN A 15 13.24 -5.53 -5.15
N ALA A 16 12.84 -5.86 -6.39
CA ALA A 16 13.44 -6.96 -7.14
C ALA A 16 14.91 -6.68 -7.50
N ARG A 17 15.24 -5.41 -7.79
CA ARG A 17 16.60 -5.00 -8.20
C ARG A 17 17.56 -4.81 -7.03
N PHE A 18 17.10 -4.20 -5.94
CA PHE A 18 17.93 -3.77 -4.81
C PHE A 18 17.65 -4.55 -3.51
N GLY A 19 16.70 -5.48 -3.54
CA GLY A 19 16.39 -6.36 -2.43
C GLY A 19 15.43 -5.77 -1.38
N LYS A 20 15.05 -6.63 -0.43
CA LYS A 20 14.11 -6.30 0.65
C LYS A 20 14.71 -5.41 1.73
N ARG A 21 16.03 -5.34 1.88
CA ARG A 21 16.66 -4.47 2.88
C ARG A 21 16.36 -3.00 2.58
N GLU A 22 16.50 -2.60 1.31
CA GLU A 22 16.32 -1.22 0.87
C GLU A 22 14.85 -0.87 0.60
N PHE A 23 14.07 -1.81 0.03
CA PHE A 23 12.67 -1.56 -0.39
C PHE A 23 11.65 -2.43 0.36
N GLY A 24 11.98 -2.90 1.57
CA GLY A 24 11.10 -3.70 2.43
C GLY A 24 10.10 -2.90 3.25
N PHE A 25 10.16 -1.57 3.21
CA PHE A 25 9.32 -0.68 4.01
C PHE A 25 7.87 -0.59 3.51
N PHE A 26 7.57 -1.08 2.30
CA PHE A 26 6.22 -1.05 1.75
C PHE A 26 5.49 -2.39 1.94
N PRO A 27 4.26 -2.40 2.47
CA PRO A 27 3.52 -3.65 2.67
C PRO A 27 3.19 -4.32 1.33
N ARG A 28 3.30 -5.66 1.32
CA ARG A 28 3.01 -6.49 0.15
C ARG A 28 1.63 -6.15 -0.43
N SER A 29 1.59 -5.86 -1.72
CA SER A 29 0.38 -5.45 -2.44
C SER A 29 0.22 -6.23 -3.75
N PHE A 30 -1.00 -6.23 -4.28
CA PHE A 30 -1.41 -6.94 -5.49
C PHE A 30 -2.37 -6.08 -6.30
N ILE A 31 -2.16 -5.99 -7.60
CA ILE A 31 -3.01 -5.23 -8.53
C ILE A 31 -3.94 -6.20 -9.24
N LEU A 32 -5.24 -6.06 -9.02
CA LEU A 32 -6.26 -6.87 -9.65
C LEU A 32 -6.73 -6.26 -10.98
N PRO A 33 -7.07 -7.09 -11.98
CA PRO A 33 -7.14 -8.55 -11.92
C PRO A 33 -5.81 -9.30 -12.14
N GLN A 34 -4.73 -8.61 -12.50
CA GLN A 34 -3.47 -9.22 -12.96
C GLN A 34 -2.85 -10.17 -11.93
N ASP A 35 -2.85 -9.76 -10.66
CA ASP A 35 -2.18 -10.47 -9.58
C ASP A 35 -3.11 -11.42 -8.80
N ILE A 36 -4.31 -11.74 -9.32
CA ILE A 36 -5.32 -12.49 -8.55
C ILE A 36 -4.82 -13.87 -8.09
N LYS A 37 -4.05 -14.57 -8.92
CA LYS A 37 -3.47 -15.88 -8.59
C LYS A 37 -2.42 -15.76 -7.47
N LEU A 38 -1.58 -14.72 -7.54
CA LEU A 38 -0.57 -14.44 -6.52
C LEU A 38 -1.20 -14.01 -5.19
N LEU A 39 -2.25 -13.19 -5.25
CA LEU A 39 -3.03 -12.81 -4.10
C LEU A 39 -3.69 -14.03 -3.47
N ARG A 40 -4.27 -14.94 -4.27
CA ARG A 40 -4.90 -16.16 -3.77
C ARG A 40 -3.90 -17.03 -3.02
N LYS A 41 -2.73 -17.29 -3.61
CA LYS A 41 -1.65 -18.02 -2.94
C LYS A 41 -1.25 -17.35 -1.61
N ALA A 42 -1.00 -16.04 -1.63
CA ALA A 42 -0.62 -15.31 -0.43
C ALA A 42 -1.74 -15.23 0.64
N TRP A 43 -3.00 -15.38 0.23
CA TRP A 43 -4.15 -15.46 1.11
C TRP A 43 -4.20 -16.81 1.82
N ASP A 44 -4.04 -17.89 1.05
CA ASP A 44 -4.08 -19.27 1.54
C ASP A 44 -2.87 -19.55 2.46
N ASP A 45 -1.67 -19.07 2.11
CA ASP A 45 -0.46 -19.15 2.96
C ASP A 45 -0.58 -18.33 4.26
N GLY A 46 -1.45 -17.32 4.28
CA GLY A 46 -1.56 -16.33 5.35
C GLY A 46 -2.38 -16.76 6.57
N GLY A 47 -3.16 -17.83 6.43
CA GLY A 47 -4.09 -18.30 7.45
C GLY A 47 -5.26 -17.35 7.73
N SER A 48 -6.15 -17.75 8.64
CA SER A 48 -7.44 -17.10 8.90
C SER A 48 -7.37 -15.74 9.62
N LYS A 49 -6.22 -15.40 10.24
CA LYS A 49 -6.04 -14.14 10.98
C LYS A 49 -5.58 -12.97 10.09
N GLN A 50 -5.24 -13.23 8.83
CA GLN A 50 -4.71 -12.20 7.95
C GLN A 50 -5.81 -11.24 7.47
N LYS A 51 -5.55 -9.95 7.64
CA LYS A 51 -6.40 -8.87 7.15
C LYS A 51 -5.76 -8.21 5.94
N TRP A 52 -6.60 -7.80 4.99
CA TRP A 52 -6.21 -7.11 3.78
C TRP A 52 -6.99 -5.83 3.64
N ILE A 53 -6.40 -4.80 3.06
CA ILE A 53 -7.06 -3.55 2.74
C ILE A 53 -7.19 -3.42 1.22
N VAL A 54 -8.42 -3.27 0.75
CA VAL A 54 -8.77 -3.04 -0.65
C VAL A 54 -8.84 -1.54 -0.87
N LYS A 55 -8.16 -1.05 -1.90
CA LYS A 55 -8.08 0.37 -2.25
C LYS A 55 -8.37 0.56 -3.74
N PRO A 56 -9.30 1.44 -4.12
CA PRO A 56 -9.49 1.78 -5.53
C PRO A 56 -8.24 2.54 -6.06
N PRO A 57 -7.83 2.32 -7.33
CA PRO A 57 -6.57 2.86 -7.86
C PRO A 57 -6.49 4.39 -7.86
N ALA A 58 -7.61 5.06 -8.14
CA ALA A 58 -7.71 6.51 -8.35
C ALA A 58 -8.80 7.18 -7.50
N SER A 59 -9.11 6.64 -6.32
CA SER A 59 -10.06 7.27 -5.39
C SER A 59 -9.34 8.13 -4.33
N ALA A 60 -10.04 9.17 -3.86
CA ALA A 60 -9.66 10.11 -2.81
C ALA A 60 -10.65 10.05 -1.62
N ARG A 61 -10.29 10.69 -0.49
CA ARG A 61 -11.13 10.79 0.73
C ARG A 61 -11.59 9.46 1.34
N GLY A 62 -10.83 8.38 1.12
CA GLY A 62 -11.15 7.05 1.67
C GLY A 62 -12.32 6.33 1.01
N ILE A 63 -12.95 6.91 -0.02
CA ILE A 63 -14.12 6.31 -0.67
C ILE A 63 -13.75 4.98 -1.33
N GLY A 64 -14.46 3.91 -0.95
CA GLY A 64 -14.27 2.56 -1.46
C GLY A 64 -13.10 1.80 -0.84
N ILE A 65 -12.47 2.33 0.22
CA ILE A 65 -11.47 1.60 1.00
C ILE A 65 -12.18 0.65 1.97
N GLN A 66 -11.80 -0.62 1.94
CA GLN A 66 -12.41 -1.65 2.80
C GLN A 66 -11.34 -2.58 3.36
N VAL A 67 -11.46 -2.93 4.64
CA VAL A 67 -10.65 -3.99 5.25
C VAL A 67 -11.44 -5.30 5.17
N ILE A 68 -10.83 -6.30 4.54
CA ILE A 68 -11.41 -7.63 4.33
C ILE A 68 -10.58 -8.69 5.05
N HIS A 69 -11.25 -9.74 5.48
CA HIS A 69 -10.65 -10.89 6.16
C HIS A 69 -11.22 -12.22 5.66
N LYS A 70 -12.26 -12.19 4.82
CA LYS A 70 -12.78 -13.37 4.09
C LYS A 70 -12.71 -13.10 2.58
N TRP A 71 -12.37 -14.13 1.81
CA TRP A 71 -12.30 -14.03 0.35
C TRP A 71 -13.64 -13.62 -0.28
N SER A 72 -14.75 -14.05 0.31
CA SER A 72 -16.11 -13.69 -0.13
C SER A 72 -16.41 -12.19 -0.10
N GLN A 73 -15.65 -11.40 0.68
CA GLN A 73 -15.79 -9.95 0.76
C GLN A 73 -15.07 -9.21 -0.39
N MET A 74 -14.34 -9.93 -1.26
CA MET A 74 -13.60 -9.31 -2.36
C MET A 74 -14.57 -8.65 -3.35
N PRO A 75 -14.43 -7.35 -3.62
CA PRO A 75 -15.32 -6.68 -4.59
C PRO A 75 -15.12 -7.27 -5.99
N ARG A 76 -16.24 -7.57 -6.66
CA ARG A 76 -16.23 -8.04 -8.05
C ARG A 76 -16.23 -6.84 -9.01
N LYS A 77 -15.61 -7.01 -10.19
CA LYS A 77 -15.78 -6.15 -11.38
C LYS A 77 -15.08 -4.77 -11.41
N ARG A 78 -14.01 -4.52 -10.64
CA ARG A 78 -13.19 -3.30 -10.80
C ARG A 78 -11.69 -3.56 -10.63
N PRO A 79 -10.81 -2.81 -11.30
CA PRO A 79 -9.38 -2.80 -10.97
C PRO A 79 -9.18 -2.29 -9.54
N LEU A 80 -8.42 -3.01 -8.73
CA LEU A 80 -8.24 -2.73 -7.31
C LEU A 80 -6.79 -2.97 -6.91
N LEU A 81 -6.32 -2.24 -5.91
CA LEU A 81 -5.10 -2.58 -5.18
C LEU A 81 -5.51 -3.30 -3.89
N VAL A 82 -5.05 -4.53 -3.70
CA VAL A 82 -5.20 -5.28 -2.45
C VAL A 82 -3.86 -5.28 -1.73
N GLN A 83 -3.82 -4.84 -0.49
CA GLN A 83 -2.59 -4.68 0.28
C GLN A 83 -2.71 -5.35 1.65
N LYS A 84 -1.63 -5.95 2.15
CA LYS A 84 -1.63 -6.55 3.48
C LYS A 84 -1.91 -5.46 4.52
N TYR A 85 -2.90 -5.68 5.39
CA TYR A 85 -3.26 -4.70 6.41
C TYR A 85 -2.29 -4.79 7.60
N LEU A 86 -1.75 -3.64 8.01
CA LEU A 86 -0.97 -3.53 9.24
C LEU A 86 -1.93 -3.56 10.44
N HIS A 87 -2.10 -4.76 11.02
CA HIS A 87 -3.06 -5.02 12.08
C HIS A 87 -2.54 -4.70 13.49
N LYS A 88 -1.22 -4.51 13.65
CA LYS A 88 -0.56 -4.06 14.88
C LYS A 88 0.20 -2.76 14.62
N PRO A 89 -0.49 -1.64 14.33
CA PRO A 89 0.16 -0.35 14.21
C PRO A 89 0.65 0.12 15.58
N TYR A 90 1.62 1.03 15.60
CA TYR A 90 1.90 1.81 16.80
C TYR A 90 0.68 2.68 17.13
N LEU A 91 0.39 2.85 18.42
CA LEU A 91 -0.80 3.53 18.91
C LEU A 91 -0.38 4.69 19.83
N ILE A 92 -1.06 5.82 19.71
CA ILE A 92 -0.97 6.93 20.66
C ILE A 92 -2.26 6.94 21.45
N SER A 93 -2.17 6.77 22.78
CA SER A 93 -3.34 6.71 23.66
C SER A 93 -4.40 5.69 23.21
N GLY A 94 -3.97 4.53 22.70
CA GLY A 94 -4.85 3.47 22.20
C GLY A 94 -5.43 3.72 20.80
N ASN A 95 -5.17 4.87 20.17
CA ASN A 95 -5.69 5.21 18.85
C ASN A 95 -4.64 5.03 17.75
N LYS A 96 -5.09 4.53 16.60
CA LYS A 96 -4.28 4.43 15.39
C LYS A 96 -4.20 5.81 14.73
N PHE A 97 -3.02 6.17 14.24
CA PHE A 97 -2.78 7.38 13.47
C PHE A 97 -1.96 7.09 12.21
N ASP A 98 -1.84 8.09 11.34
CA ASP A 98 -0.86 8.13 10.26
C ASP A 98 -0.14 9.48 10.30
N LEU A 99 1.05 9.55 9.69
CA LEU A 99 1.86 10.77 9.62
C LEU A 99 1.76 11.37 8.23
N ARG A 100 1.44 12.66 8.16
CA ARG A 100 1.54 13.49 6.96
C ARG A 100 2.87 14.22 6.96
N ILE A 101 3.82 13.68 6.21
CA ILE A 101 5.10 14.32 5.95
C ILE A 101 5.00 15.16 4.67
N TYR A 102 5.41 16.42 4.73
CA TYR A 102 5.45 17.32 3.57
C TYR A 102 6.83 17.28 2.92
N VAL A 103 6.84 17.02 1.61
CA VAL A 103 8.06 16.92 0.81
C VAL A 103 7.96 17.89 -0.36
N TYR A 104 8.97 18.75 -0.53
CA TYR A 104 9.07 19.71 -1.61
C TYR A 104 10.19 19.32 -2.58
N VAL A 105 9.86 19.23 -3.87
CA VAL A 105 10.81 18.88 -4.94
C VAL A 105 11.00 20.10 -5.81
N THR A 106 12.20 20.71 -5.77
CA THR A 106 12.50 21.94 -6.52
C THR A 106 13.08 21.67 -7.90
N SER A 107 13.76 20.54 -8.06
CA SER A 107 14.46 20.20 -9.29
C SER A 107 14.48 18.69 -9.49
N TYR A 108 14.38 18.25 -10.74
CA TYR A 108 14.54 16.85 -11.14
C TYR A 108 15.92 16.57 -11.73
N ASP A 109 16.60 17.60 -12.25
CA ASP A 109 17.94 17.48 -12.83
C ASP A 109 18.78 18.75 -12.55
N PRO A 110 19.67 18.75 -11.55
CA PRO A 110 19.88 17.66 -10.60
C PRO A 110 18.68 17.51 -9.65
N LEU A 111 18.43 16.28 -9.17
CA LEU A 111 17.35 16.01 -8.22
C LEU A 111 17.58 16.75 -6.90
N ARG A 112 16.63 17.60 -6.49
CA ARG A 112 16.64 18.33 -5.22
C ARG A 112 15.32 18.13 -4.48
N VAL A 113 15.39 17.56 -3.28
CA VAL A 113 14.24 17.18 -2.45
C VAL A 113 14.45 17.68 -1.03
N TYR A 114 13.44 18.34 -0.48
CA TYR A 114 13.42 18.91 0.87
C TYR A 114 12.26 18.30 1.66
N ILE A 115 12.48 18.04 2.95
CA ILE A 115 11.45 17.57 3.89
C ILE A 115 11.15 18.74 4.83
N PHE A 116 9.87 19.07 5.00
CA PHE A 116 9.48 20.08 5.98
C PHE A 116 9.57 19.49 7.39
N ASN A 117 10.04 20.29 8.36
CA ASN A 117 10.29 19.80 9.72
C ASN A 117 8.99 19.45 10.47
N ASP A 118 7.88 20.09 10.11
CA ASP A 118 6.57 19.82 10.69
C ASP A 118 5.68 18.97 9.76
N GLY A 119 4.68 18.33 10.36
CA GLY A 119 3.71 17.46 9.70
C GLY A 119 2.39 17.42 10.46
N LEU A 120 1.51 16.49 10.07
CA LEU A 120 0.27 16.17 10.80
C LEU A 120 0.26 14.71 11.24
#